data_AF-A0A1H3V392-F1
#
_entry.id   AF-A0A1H3V392-F1
#
_cell.length_a   1.000
_cell.length_b   1.000
_cell.length_c   1.000
_cell.angle_alpha   90.00
_cell.angle_beta   90.00
_cell.angle_gamma   90.00
#
_symmetry.space_group_name_H-M   'P 1'
#
loop_
_entity.id
_entity.type
_entity.pdbx_description
1 polymer ?
#
loop_
_entity_poly.entity_id
_entity_poly.type
_entity_poly.pdbx_seq_one_letter_code
_entity_poly.pdbx_strand_id
1 'polypeptide(L)'
;MSYYEVDDQMRKAMYVRIQTTAIIDSAEKQIAAISKEMKAEDQYNQEVVFQMYFIEIMLQSMYNDLYHHLDGKYKEAVMMGIFRLRQMTFNVNEQWEDLRRTF
;
A
#
# COMPACT_ATOMS: atom_id res chain seq x y z
N MET A 1 10.61 2.03 -59.79
CA MET A 1 10.89 2.75 -58.54
C MET A 1 12.18 3.51 -58.73
N SER A 2 12.10 4.83 -58.71
CA SER A 2 13.29 5.69 -58.84
C SER A 2 14.11 5.62 -57.54
N TYR A 3 15.44 5.72 -57.65
CA TYR A 3 16.35 5.73 -56.50
C TYR A 3 15.95 6.77 -55.43
N TYR A 4 15.34 7.87 -55.86
CA TYR A 4 14.82 8.94 -54.99
C TYR A 4 13.57 8.55 -54.18
N GLU A 5 12.71 7.67 -54.71
CA GLU A 5 11.49 7.24 -54.00
C GLU A 5 11.81 6.25 -52.87
N VAL A 6 12.84 5.42 -53.07
CA VAL A 6 13.32 4.47 -52.07
C VAL A 6 13.98 5.21 -50.89
N ASP A 7 14.75 6.26 -51.14
CA ASP A 7 15.41 7.07 -50.10
C ASP A 7 14.40 7.87 -49.24
N ASP A 8 13.32 8.37 -49.84
CA ASP A 8 12.27 9.11 -49.12
C ASP A 8 11.41 8.21 -48.23
N GLN A 9 11.06 7.00 -48.70
CA GLN A 9 10.36 6.00 -47.87
C GLN A 9 11.23 5.52 -46.71
N MET A 10 12.52 5.33 -46.94
CA MET A 10 13.47 4.89 -45.92
C MET A 10 13.66 5.96 -44.84
N ARG A 11 13.72 7.26 -45.21
CA ARG A 11 13.73 8.37 -44.23
C ARG A 11 12.46 8.43 -43.39
N LYS A 12 11.28 8.30 -44.01
CA LYS A 12 10.00 8.31 -43.28
C LYS A 12 9.90 7.16 -42.29
N ALA A 13 10.28 5.95 -42.70
CA ALA A 13 10.32 4.78 -41.82
C ALA A 13 11.28 4.99 -40.64
N MET A 14 12.45 5.58 -40.89
CA MET A 14 13.44 5.86 -39.86
C MET A 14 12.96 6.94 -38.88
N TYR A 15 12.27 7.98 -39.36
CA TYR A 15 11.66 9.00 -38.53
C TYR A 15 10.56 8.43 -37.62
N VAL A 16 9.64 7.62 -38.19
CA VAL A 16 8.60 6.95 -37.42
C VAL A 16 9.22 6.04 -36.35
N ARG A 17 10.25 5.26 -36.72
CA ARG A 17 10.95 4.40 -35.75
C ARG A 17 11.55 5.20 -34.59
N ILE A 18 12.22 6.33 -34.88
CA ILE A 18 12.80 7.19 -33.84
C ILE A 18 11.71 7.74 -32.91
N GLN A 19 10.59 8.20 -33.47
CA GLN A 19 9.47 8.69 -32.66
C GLN A 19 8.84 7.60 -31.80
N THR A 20 8.60 6.41 -32.37
CA THR A 20 8.03 5.28 -31.64
C THR A 20 8.96 4.82 -30.53
N THR A 21 10.28 4.73 -30.78
CA THR A 21 11.26 4.41 -29.73
C THR A 21 11.24 5.45 -28.62
N ALA A 22 11.21 6.75 -28.94
CA ALA A 22 11.14 7.80 -27.92
C ALA A 22 9.86 7.72 -27.06
N ILE A 23 8.72 7.36 -27.66
CA ILE A 23 7.46 7.14 -26.93
C ILE A 23 7.55 5.91 -26.03
N ILE A 24 8.10 4.80 -26.53
CA ILE A 24 8.29 3.57 -25.74
C ILE A 24 9.23 3.85 -24.56
N ASP A 25 10.39 4.47 -24.79
CA ASP A 25 11.35 4.81 -23.74
C ASP A 25 10.74 5.73 -22.67
N SER A 26 9.87 6.66 -23.08
CA SER A 26 9.13 7.52 -22.15
C SER A 26 8.10 6.73 -21.34
N ALA A 27 7.35 5.83 -21.98
CA ALA A 27 6.38 4.98 -21.31
C ALA A 27 7.06 4.05 -20.31
N GLU A 28 8.19 3.43 -20.67
CA GLU A 28 8.97 2.58 -19.77
C GLU A 28 9.46 3.34 -18.53
N LYS A 29 9.94 4.58 -18.70
CA LYS A 29 10.34 5.43 -17.57
C LYS A 29 9.16 5.76 -16.67
N GLN A 30 7.99 6.06 -17.24
CA GLN A 30 6.77 6.34 -16.45
C GLN A 30 6.29 5.10 -15.71
N ILE A 31 6.27 3.93 -16.35
CA ILE A 31 5.93 2.65 -15.72
C ILE A 31 6.90 2.36 -14.57
N ALA A 32 8.20 2.55 -14.77
CA ALA A 32 9.20 2.34 -13.73
C ALA A 32 9.02 3.30 -12.55
N ALA A 33 8.66 4.56 -12.81
CA ALA A 33 8.36 5.54 -11.76
C ALA A 33 7.12 5.14 -10.96
N ILE A 34 6.01 4.82 -11.64
CA ILE A 34 4.75 4.37 -11.01
C ILE A 34 4.99 3.11 -10.19
N SER A 35 5.70 2.12 -10.72
CA SER A 35 6.02 0.88 -10.02
C SER A 35 6.84 1.13 -8.74
N LYS A 36 7.77 2.09 -8.78
CA LYS A 36 8.56 2.48 -7.60
C LYS A 36 7.70 3.17 -6.54
N GLU A 37 6.78 4.03 -6.95
CA GLU A 37 5.83 4.69 -6.04
C GLU A 37 4.90 3.67 -5.37
N MET A 38 4.29 2.78 -6.16
CA MET A 38 3.44 1.70 -5.63
C MET A 38 4.19 0.81 -4.63
N LYS A 39 5.44 0.46 -4.93
CA LYS A 39 6.25 -0.34 -4.00
C LYS A 39 6.51 0.38 -2.67
N ALA A 40 6.70 1.70 -2.70
CA ALA A 40 6.90 2.49 -1.48
C ALA A 40 5.61 2.59 -0.67
N GLU A 41 4.47 2.77 -1.33
CA GLU A 41 3.15 2.76 -0.72
C GLU A 41 2.84 1.40 -0.08
N ASP A 42 3.11 0.30 -0.78
CA ASP A 42 2.97 -1.07 -0.25
C ASP A 42 3.81 -1.29 1.00
N GLN A 43 5.06 -0.82 1.00
CA GLN A 43 5.95 -0.95 2.15
C GLN A 43 5.43 -0.16 3.36
N TYR A 44 4.96 1.07 3.14
CA TYR A 44 4.34 1.88 4.17
C TYR A 44 3.07 1.22 4.72
N ASN A 45 2.21 0.69 3.84
CA ASN A 45 1.00 -0.01 4.23
C ASN A 45 1.30 -1.27 5.04
N GLN A 46 2.35 -2.02 4.70
CA GLN A 46 2.81 -3.17 5.49
C GLN A 46 3.25 -2.75 6.89
N GLU A 47 3.98 -1.64 7.02
CA GLU A 47 4.43 -1.11 8.30
C GLU A 47 3.25 -0.67 9.19
N VAL A 48 2.29 0.08 8.63
CA VAL A 48 1.10 0.53 9.36
C VAL A 48 0.31 -0.67 9.90
N VAL A 49 0.09 -1.69 9.07
CA VAL A 49 -0.66 -2.87 9.53
C VAL A 49 0.10 -3.65 10.58
N PHE A 50 1.43 -3.80 10.43
CA PHE A 50 2.26 -4.43 11.46
C PHE A 50 2.11 -3.71 12.80
N GLN A 51 2.22 -2.38 12.80
CA GLN A 51 2.02 -1.55 14.00
C GLN A 51 0.63 -1.74 14.61
N MET A 52 -0.42 -1.83 13.78
CA MET A 52 -1.79 -2.05 14.26
C MET A 52 -1.98 -3.42 14.93
N TYR A 53 -1.34 -4.49 14.43
CA TYR A 53 -1.33 -5.78 15.13
C TYR A 53 -0.59 -5.72 16.47
N PHE A 54 0.52 -4.98 16.58
CA PHE A 54 1.16 -4.77 17.89
C PHE A 54 0.25 -4.06 18.87
N ILE A 55 -0.44 -3.01 18.42
CA ILE A 55 -1.39 -2.28 19.25
C ILE A 55 -2.50 -3.22 19.75
N GLU A 56 -3.01 -4.10 18.89
CA GLU A 56 -4.01 -5.09 19.29
C GLU A 56 -3.51 -6.04 20.39
N ILE A 57 -2.30 -6.58 20.23
CA ILE A 57 -1.65 -7.46 21.22
C ILE A 57 -1.42 -6.72 22.54
N MET A 58 -0.94 -5.47 22.47
CA MET A 58 -0.72 -4.64 23.65
C MET A 58 -2.03 -4.36 24.40
N LEU A 59 -3.08 -3.98 23.68
CA LEU A 59 -4.41 -3.74 24.28
C LEU A 59 -4.98 -5.01 24.91
N GLN A 60 -4.79 -6.17 24.28
CA GLN A 60 -5.20 -7.46 24.86
C GLN A 60 -4.42 -7.76 26.15
N SER A 61 -3.10 -7.53 26.15
CA SER A 61 -2.26 -7.73 27.32
C SER A 61 -2.65 -6.79 28.47
N MET A 62 -2.85 -5.51 28.18
CA MET A 62 -3.31 -4.51 29.14
C MET A 62 -4.70 -4.85 29.69
N TYR A 63 -5.63 -5.28 28.84
CA TYR A 63 -6.96 -5.71 29.28
C TYR A 63 -6.86 -6.87 30.28
N ASN A 64 -6.03 -7.87 29.98
CA ASN A 64 -5.84 -9.02 30.86
C ASN A 64 -5.20 -8.61 32.19
N ASP A 65 -4.18 -7.76 32.16
CA ASP A 65 -3.51 -7.25 33.36
C ASP A 65 -4.49 -6.50 34.27
N LEU A 66 -5.23 -5.53 33.71
CA LEU A 66 -6.22 -4.77 34.46
C LEU A 66 -7.37 -5.62 34.96
N TYR A 67 -7.83 -6.62 34.19
CA TYR A 67 -8.90 -7.51 34.64
C TYR A 67 -8.55 -8.20 35.98
N HIS A 68 -7.30 -8.62 36.14
CA HIS A 68 -6.82 -9.34 37.33
C HIS A 68 -6.33 -8.44 38.45
N HIS A 69 -5.86 -7.23 38.15
CA HIS A 69 -5.14 -6.40 39.12
C HIS A 69 -5.78 -5.04 39.41
N LEU A 70 -6.67 -4.56 38.54
CA LEU A 70 -7.36 -3.28 38.77
C LEU A 70 -8.56 -3.51 39.68
N ASP A 71 -8.61 -2.77 40.78
CA ASP A 71 -9.74 -2.75 41.71
C ASP A 71 -10.19 -1.32 42.04
N GLY A 72 -11.34 -1.20 42.69
CA GLY A 72 -11.91 0.08 43.12
C GLY A 72 -12.93 0.68 42.14
N LYS A 73 -13.44 1.86 42.52
CA LYS A 73 -14.64 2.48 41.90
C LYS A 73 -14.51 2.84 40.40
N TYR A 74 -13.29 2.82 39.85
CA TYR A 74 -13.03 3.14 38.45
C TYR A 74 -12.76 1.92 37.57
N LYS A 75 -12.72 0.71 38.15
CA LYS A 75 -12.38 -0.54 37.43
C LYS A 75 -13.22 -0.70 36.16
N GLU A 76 -14.54 -0.61 36.29
CA GLU A 76 -15.46 -0.81 35.17
C GLU A 76 -15.26 0.23 34.05
N ALA A 77 -15.11 1.51 34.41
CA ALA A 77 -14.91 2.58 33.44
C ALA A 77 -13.61 2.41 32.65
N VAL A 78 -12.52 2.01 33.33
CA VAL A 78 -11.22 1.77 32.69
C VAL A 78 -11.28 0.52 31.80
N MET A 79 -11.88 -0.57 32.29
CA MET A 79 -12.05 -1.82 31.53
C MET A 79 -12.88 -1.59 30.26
N MET A 80 -13.97 -0.82 30.36
CA MET A 80 -14.78 -0.40 29.21
C MET A 80 -14.01 0.45 28.21
N GLY A 81 -13.13 1.33 28.69
CA GLY A 81 -12.25 2.14 27.83
C GLY A 81 -11.30 1.27 27.00
N ILE A 82 -10.61 0.32 27.63
CA ILE A 82 -9.70 -0.60 26.92
C ILE A 82 -10.48 -1.52 25.98
N PHE A 83 -11.64 -2.03 26.41
CA PHE A 83 -12.47 -2.88 25.57
C PHE A 83 -12.88 -2.16 24.27
N ARG A 84 -13.29 -0.89 24.35
CA ARG A 84 -13.62 -0.08 23.16
C ARG A 84 -12.41 0.12 22.24
N LEU A 85 -11.25 0.46 22.79
CA LEU A 85 -10.03 0.62 21.99
C LEU A 85 -9.64 -0.66 21.27
N ARG A 86 -9.79 -1.81 21.95
CA ARG A 86 -9.55 -3.13 21.36
C ARG A 86 -10.50 -3.42 20.21
N GLN A 87 -11.81 -3.17 20.38
CA GLN A 87 -12.78 -3.35 19.30
C GLN A 87 -12.50 -2.45 18.10
N MET A 88 -12.15 -1.18 18.33
CA MET A 88 -11.78 -0.26 17.24
C MET A 88 -10.55 -0.76 16.48
N THR A 89 -9.52 -1.21 17.19
CA THR A 89 -8.28 -1.73 16.59
C THR A 89 -8.57 -2.99 15.77
N PHE A 90 -9.34 -3.93 16.31
CA PHE A 90 -9.75 -5.15 15.61
C PHE A 90 -10.51 -4.85 14.30
N ASN A 91 -11.50 -3.96 14.35
CA ASN A 91 -12.29 -3.62 13.16
C ASN A 91 -11.43 -2.98 12.06
N VAL A 92 -10.45 -2.15 12.42
CA VAL A 92 -9.52 -1.57 11.45
C VAL A 92 -8.63 -2.68 10.85
N ASN A 93 -8.14 -3.61 11.66
CA ASN A 93 -7.35 -4.75 11.17
C ASN A 93 -8.16 -5.66 10.23
N GLU A 94 -9.43 -5.94 10.55
CA GLU A 94 -10.32 -6.75 9.70
C GLU A 94 -10.53 -6.11 8.32
N GLN A 95 -10.77 -4.79 8.26
CA GLN A 95 -10.87 -4.06 7.00
C GLN A 95 -9.58 -4.14 6.16
N TRP A 96 -8.42 -4.08 6.82
CA TRP A 96 -7.13 -4.24 6.15
C TRP A 96 -6.88 -5.67 5.64
N GLU A 97 -7.30 -6.68 6.40
CA GLU A 97 -7.21 -8.08 5.95
C GLU A 97 -8.09 -8.34 4.74
N ASP A 98 -9.33 -7.84 4.74
CA ASP A 98 -10.25 -7.97 3.62
C ASP A 98 -9.70 -7.29 2.35
N LEU A 99 -9.10 -6.10 2.49
CA LEU A 99 -8.45 -5.43 1.38
C LEU A 99 -7.32 -6.29 0.78
N ARG A 100 -6.47 -6.90 1.61
CA ARG A 100 -5.38 -7.75 1.10
C ARG A 100 -5.85 -9.01 0.39
N ARG A 101 -6.99 -9.58 0.77
CA ARG A 101 -7.55 -10.77 0.13
C ARG A 101 -8.10 -10.50 -1.28
N THR A 102 -8.28 -9.23 -1.65
CA THR A 102 -8.79 -8.83 -2.98
C THR A 102 -7.71 -8.74 -4.06
N PHE A 103 -6.43 -8.84 -3.70
CA PHE A 103 -5.27 -8.81 -4.60
C PHE A 103 -4.49 -10.13 -4.55
#